data_AF-A0A3S0IS33-F1
#
_entry.id   AF-A0A3S0IS33-F1
#
_cell.length_a   1.000
_cell.length_b   1.000
_cell.length_c   1.000
_cell.angle_alpha   90.00
_cell.angle_beta   90.00
_cell.angle_gamma   90.00
#
_symmetry.space_group_name_H-M   'P 1'
#
loop_
_entity.id
_entity.type
_entity.pdbx_description
1 polymer ?
#
loop_
_entity_poly.entity_id
_entity_poly.type
_entity_poly.pdbx_seq_one_letter_code
_entity_poly.pdbx_strand_id
1 'polypeptide(L)'
;MPWFSEFIRVILVGMSVIYEGALAKRGQPHDEDYLVIETGEEVGIELELSEAFRLIPGQYRVELEPLYFFLNKEQLNQEPSNQSPLNKESLRGEQSQAYKVYCNAVSLNIE
;
A
#
# COMPACT_ATOMS: atom_id res chain seq x y z
N MET A 1 -14.96 -8.51 -1.80
CA MET A 1 -14.89 -7.42 -0.78
C MET A 1 -14.16 -6.27 -1.45
N PRO A 2 -14.72 -5.06 -1.50
CA PRO A 2 -14.05 -3.95 -2.17
C PRO A 2 -12.78 -3.56 -1.42
N TRP A 3 -11.65 -3.57 -2.14
CA TRP A 3 -10.34 -3.14 -1.66
C TRP A 3 -10.19 -1.64 -1.94
N PHE A 4 -10.93 -0.80 -1.22
CA PHE A 4 -10.76 0.66 -1.35
C PHE A 4 -10.14 1.22 -0.08
N SER A 5 -8.90 1.66 -0.23
CA SER A 5 -8.13 2.40 0.76
C SER A 5 -7.19 3.34 0.00
N GLU A 6 -6.65 4.33 0.69
CA GLU A 6 -5.91 5.46 0.11
C GLU A 6 -4.53 5.09 -0.47
N PHE A 7 -4.32 3.83 -0.87
CA PHE A 7 -3.08 3.35 -1.47
C PHE A 7 -2.99 3.63 -2.98
N ILE A 8 -3.96 4.34 -3.58
CA ILE A 8 -3.92 4.79 -4.97
C ILE A 8 -3.99 6.31 -5.02
N ARG A 9 -3.01 6.93 -5.69
CA ARG A 9 -3.08 8.35 -6.08
C ARG A 9 -3.45 8.46 -7.55
N VAL A 10 -4.45 9.30 -7.82
CA VAL A 10 -4.88 9.65 -9.17
C VAL A 10 -4.56 11.11 -9.40
N ILE A 11 -3.86 11.43 -10.48
CA ILE A 11 -3.37 12.78 -10.79
C ILE A 11 -3.86 13.18 -12.19
N LEU A 12 -4.59 14.29 -12.29
CA LEU A 12 -5.05 14.89 -13.54
C LEU A 12 -4.31 16.22 -13.78
N VAL A 13 -3.53 16.32 -14.86
CA VAL A 13 -2.80 17.56 -15.21
C VAL A 13 -1.99 18.10 -14.02
N GLY A 14 -1.35 17.20 -13.26
CA GLY A 14 -0.56 17.53 -12.07
C GLY A 14 -1.36 17.82 -10.79
N MET A 15 -2.69 17.82 -10.84
CA MET A 15 -3.56 17.99 -9.67
C MET A 15 -4.02 16.64 -9.14
N SER A 16 -3.93 16.42 -7.83
CA SER A 16 -4.47 15.21 -7.19
C SER A 16 -6.00 15.20 -7.30
N VAL A 17 -6.56 14.08 -7.74
CA VAL A 17 -8.00 13.82 -7.69
C VAL A 17 -8.37 13.38 -6.29
N ILE A 18 -9.50 13.85 -5.79
CA ILE A 18 -9.98 13.56 -4.44
C ILE A 18 -10.57 12.15 -4.42
N TYR A 19 -10.16 11.35 -3.43
CA TYR A 19 -10.76 10.05 -3.15
C TYR A 19 -12.14 10.24 -2.48
N GLU A 20 -13.16 9.64 -3.06
CA GLU A 20 -14.56 9.67 -2.58
C GLU A 20 -15.09 8.27 -2.20
N GLY A 21 -14.23 7.24 -2.23
CA GLY A 21 -14.61 5.88 -1.87
C GLY A 21 -14.94 5.72 -0.39
N ALA A 22 -15.57 4.60 -0.04
CA ALA A 22 -15.87 4.28 1.35
C ALA A 22 -14.58 4.15 2.18
N LEU A 23 -14.58 4.74 3.38
CA LEU A 23 -13.52 4.56 4.37
C LEU A 23 -14.01 3.63 5.47
N ALA A 24 -13.27 2.56 5.72
CA ALA A 24 -13.58 1.60 6.77
C ALA A 24 -12.66 1.83 7.98
N LYS A 25 -13.26 1.97 9.17
CA LYS A 25 -12.50 1.91 10.42
C LYS A 25 -12.17 0.45 10.73
N ARG A 26 -10.89 0.08 10.59
CA ARG A 26 -10.38 -1.26 10.91
C ARG A 26 -9.61 -1.23 12.23
N GLY A 27 -9.62 -2.36 12.95
CA GLY A 27 -8.77 -2.55 14.12
C GLY A 27 -7.31 -2.79 13.73
N GLN A 28 -6.50 -3.23 14.68
CA GLN A 28 -5.20 -3.80 14.32
C GLN A 28 -5.43 -5.03 13.44
N PRO A 29 -4.68 -5.19 12.34
CA PRO A 29 -4.82 -6.36 11.47
C PRO A 29 -4.44 -7.63 12.23
N HIS A 30 -5.20 -8.69 12.01
CA HIS A 30 -4.90 -10.05 12.49
C HIS A 30 -4.20 -10.85 11.39
N ASP A 31 -3.64 -12.00 11.73
CA ASP A 31 -2.91 -12.86 10.77
C ASP A 31 -3.73 -13.20 9.51
N GLU A 32 -5.06 -13.26 9.63
CA GLU A 32 -5.99 -13.52 8.53
C GLU A 32 -6.25 -12.33 7.60
N ASP A 33 -5.88 -11.11 8.01
CA ASP A 33 -5.99 -9.89 7.21
C ASP A 33 -4.83 -9.72 6.22
N TYR A 34 -3.81 -10.58 6.28
CA TYR A 34 -2.64 -10.53 5.41
C TYR A 34 -2.74 -11.50 4.24
N LEU A 35 -2.41 -11.00 3.05
CA LEU A 35 -2.22 -11.83 1.87
C LEU A 35 -0.82 -12.47 1.93
N VAL A 36 -0.78 -13.81 1.92
CA VAL A 36 0.47 -14.57 1.77
C VAL A 36 0.72 -14.81 0.30
N ILE A 37 1.93 -14.49 -0.16
CA ILE A 37 2.38 -14.72 -1.54
C ILE A 37 3.55 -15.67 -1.48
N GLU A 38 3.41 -16.83 -2.11
CA GLU A 38 4.45 -17.85 -2.15
C GLU A 38 5.57 -17.49 -3.12
N THR A 39 6.72 -18.14 -2.98
CA THR A 39 7.86 -17.89 -3.86
C THR A 39 7.52 -18.30 -5.30
N GLY A 40 7.62 -17.34 -6.23
CA GLY A 40 7.29 -17.55 -7.64
C GLY A 40 5.80 -17.44 -7.95
N GLU A 41 4.97 -17.13 -6.96
CA GLU A 41 3.56 -16.83 -7.17
C GLU A 41 3.38 -15.41 -7.72
N GLU A 42 2.49 -15.27 -8.70
CA GLU A 42 2.05 -13.98 -9.23
C GLU A 42 0.64 -13.68 -8.76
N VAL A 43 0.44 -12.48 -8.20
CA VAL A 43 -0.87 -12.00 -7.76
C VAL A 43 -1.31 -10.85 -8.65
N GLY A 44 -2.47 -11.01 -9.28
CA GLY A 44 -3.17 -9.94 -9.99
C GLY A 44 -4.32 -9.38 -9.15
N ILE A 45 -4.43 -8.06 -9.08
CA ILE A 45 -5.57 -7.37 -8.47
C ILE A 45 -6.11 -6.37 -9.49
N GLU A 46 -7.42 -6.45 -9.75
CA GLU A 46 -8.14 -5.52 -10.61
C GLU A 46 -8.99 -4.60 -9.76
N LEU A 47 -9.02 -3.31 -10.12
CA LEU A 47 -9.73 -2.27 -9.38
C LEU A 47 -10.46 -1.37 -10.37
N GLU A 48 -11.71 -1.06 -10.07
CA GLU A 48 -12.51 -0.10 -10.83
C GLU A 48 -12.42 1.29 -10.17
N LEU A 49 -11.63 2.19 -10.78
CA LEU A 49 -11.33 3.50 -10.20
C LEU A 49 -12.56 4.43 -10.13
N SER A 50 -13.55 4.24 -11.00
CA SER A 50 -14.81 4.99 -11.01
C SER A 50 -15.65 4.75 -9.75
N GLU A 51 -15.43 3.66 -9.00
CA GLU A 51 -16.12 3.42 -7.72
C GLU A 51 -15.64 4.35 -6.60
N ALA A 52 -14.43 4.90 -6.72
CA ALA A 52 -13.80 5.69 -5.67
C ALA A 52 -13.35 7.09 -6.10
N PHE A 53 -13.35 7.42 -7.39
CA PHE A 53 -12.92 8.70 -7.92
C PHE A 53 -13.91 9.22 -8.96
N ARG A 54 -14.18 10.53 -8.93
CA ARG A 54 -14.89 11.21 -10.03
C ARG A 54 -13.92 11.51 -11.16
N LEU A 55 -13.94 10.64 -12.16
CA LEU A 55 -13.11 10.76 -13.35
C LEU A 55 -13.85 11.54 -14.44
N ILE A 56 -13.16 12.46 -15.10
CA ILE A 56 -13.63 13.23 -16.25
C ILE A 56 -12.71 12.93 -17.43
N PRO A 57 -13.10 13.23 -18.69
CA PRO A 57 -12.21 13.03 -19.82
C PRO A 57 -10.88 13.78 -19.65
N GLY A 58 -9.76 13.11 -19.94
CA GLY A 58 -8.43 13.66 -19.78
C GLY A 58 -7.32 12.61 -19.57
N GLN A 59 -6.10 13.12 -19.43
CA GLN A 59 -4.91 12.32 -19.19
C GLN A 59 -4.58 12.24 -17.70
N TYR A 60 -4.53 11.02 -17.19
CA TYR A 60 -4.27 10.72 -15.81
C TYR A 60 -2.94 10.00 -15.63
N ARG A 61 -2.31 10.26 -14.48
CA ARG A 61 -1.25 9.42 -13.91
C ARG A 61 -1.81 8.76 -12.67
N VAL A 62 -1.79 7.43 -12.65
CA VAL A 62 -2.21 6.61 -11.52
C VAL A 62 -0.99 5.99 -10.90
N GLU A 63 -0.86 6.15 -9.59
CA GLU A 63 0.27 5.65 -8.81
C GLU A 63 -0.25 4.82 -7.65
N LEU A 64 0.43 3.72 -7.38
CA LEU A 64 0.22 2.98 -6.14
C LEU A 64 1.18 3.54 -5.08
N GLU A 65 0.64 3.83 -3.91
CA GLU A 65 1.46 4.09 -2.73
C GLU A 65 2.31 2.85 -2.44
N PRO A 66 3.54 3.05 -1.91
CA PRO A 66 4.40 1.92 -1.60
C PRO A 66 3.73 0.95 -0.63
N LEU A 67 3.81 -0.33 -0.96
CA LEU A 67 3.26 -1.42 -0.15
C LEU A 67 4.31 -1.96 0.82
N TYR A 68 3.86 -2.48 1.94
CA TYR A 68 4.71 -3.09 2.96
C TYR A 68 4.66 -4.60 2.85
N PHE A 69 5.85 -5.20 2.68
CA PHE A 69 6.03 -6.64 2.62
C PHE A 69 6.79 -7.12 3.86
N PHE A 70 6.32 -8.23 4.41
CA PHE A 70 6.95 -8.94 5.53
C PHE A 70 7.39 -10.30 5.01
N LEU A 71 8.64 -10.71 5.30
CA LEU A 71 9.18 -11.97 4.80
C LEU A 71 8.67 -13.18 5.58
N ASN A 72 8.24 -12.98 6.82
CA ASN A 72 7.63 -14.03 7.63
C ASN A 72 6.56 -13.46 8.57
N LYS A 73 5.68 -14.33 9.08
CA LYS A 73 4.61 -13.95 10.00
C LYS A 73 5.11 -13.51 11.38
N GLU A 74 6.33 -13.88 11.76
CA GLU A 74 6.94 -13.50 13.04
C GLU A 74 7.25 -11.99 13.09
N GLN A 75 7.43 -11.37 11.93
CA GLN A 75 7.68 -9.94 11.77
C GLN A 75 6.43 -9.06 11.88
N LEU A 76 5.22 -9.64 11.74
CA LEU A 76 3.94 -8.93 11.80
C LEU A 76 3.67 -8.27 13.15
N ASN A 77 4.17 -8.90 14.23
CA ASN A 77 3.93 -8.49 15.61
C ASN A 77 4.94 -7.46 16.13
N GLN A 78 5.86 -6.98 15.28
CA GLN A 78 6.88 -6.01 15.65
C GLN A 78 6.52 -4.65 15.05
N GLU A 79 6.04 -3.72 15.88
CA GLU A 79 5.80 -2.34 15.46
C GLU A 79 7.07 -1.73 14.83
N PRO A 80 6.97 -0.92 13.76
CA PRO A 80 8.08 -0.09 13.32
C PRO A 80 8.38 0.91 14.42
N SER A 81 9.44 0.65 15.19
CA SER A 81 9.88 1.50 16.28
C SER A 81 10.31 2.87 15.75
N ASN A 82 9.47 3.88 15.96
CA ASN A 82 9.90 5.28 15.94
C ASN A 82 10.82 5.51 17.15
N GLN A 83 12.09 5.11 17.05
CA GLN A 83 13.09 5.43 18.07
C GLN A 83 14.26 6.18 17.46
N SER A 84 14.34 7.45 17.83
CA SER A 84 15.45 8.38 17.63
C SER A 84 16.80 7.73 17.97
N PRO A 85 17.90 8.10 17.29
CA PRO A 85 19.18 7.44 17.46
C PRO A 85 19.88 7.98 18.71
N LEU A 86 19.72 7.33 19.85
CA LEU A 86 20.71 7.44 20.92
C LEU A 86 20.75 6.18 21.78
N ASN A 87 21.88 5.48 21.68
CA ASN A 87 22.39 4.42 22.54
C ASN A 87 21.65 3.07 22.49
N LYS A 88 22.28 2.07 21.86
CA LYS A 88 22.91 0.93 22.56
C LYS A 88 23.53 -0.04 21.55
N GLU A 89 24.85 -0.18 21.65
CA GLU A 89 25.55 -1.39 21.23
C GLU A 89 25.02 -2.59 22.03
N SER A 90 25.06 -3.76 21.39
CA SER A 90 24.83 -5.08 21.97
C SER A 90 23.38 -5.58 22.08
N LEU A 91 22.89 -6.10 20.95
CA LEU A 91 22.24 -7.42 20.81
C LEU A 91 22.01 -7.64 19.31
N ARG A 92 22.56 -8.70 18.73
CA ARG A 92 22.16 -9.21 17.41
C ARG A 92 20.73 -9.74 17.52
N GLY A 93 19.75 -8.85 17.61
CA GLY A 93 18.36 -9.15 17.33
C GLY A 93 18.18 -8.98 15.83
N GLU A 94 17.73 -10.02 15.16
CA GLU A 94 17.28 -9.96 13.77
C GLU A 94 16.31 -8.78 13.65
N GLN A 95 16.76 -7.70 13.01
CA GLN A 95 15.91 -6.55 12.77
C GLN A 95 14.78 -7.04 11.87
N SER A 96 13.55 -7.03 12.39
CA SER A 96 12.35 -7.23 11.59
C SER A 96 12.35 -6.20 10.47
N GLN A 97 12.69 -6.66 9.27
CA GLN A 97 12.89 -5.79 8.12
C GLN A 97 11.60 -5.83 7.30
N ALA A 98 10.69 -4.90 7.57
CA ALA A 98 9.59 -4.63 6.65
C ALA A 98 10.18 -3.99 5.39
N TYR A 99 9.87 -4.56 4.23
CA TYR A 99 10.34 -4.03 2.94
C TYR A 99 9.28 -3.11 2.37
N LYS A 100 9.66 -1.87 2.11
CA LYS A 100 8.82 -0.91 1.40
C LYS A 100 9.07 -1.08 -0.09
N VAL A 101 8.06 -1.59 -0.81
CA VAL A 101 8.13 -1.82 -2.25
C VAL A 101 7.48 -0.66 -2.97
N TYR A 102 8.23 -0.02 -3.86
CA TYR A 102 7.74 1.07 -4.70
C TYR A 102 7.09 0.49 -5.94
N CYS A 103 5.85 0.89 -6.18
CA CYS A 103 5.09 0.45 -7.33
C CYS A 103 5.29 1.39 -8.52
N ASN A 104 5.08 0.86 -9.72
CA ASN A 104 5.12 1.65 -10.95
C ASN A 104 3.90 2.59 -11.03
N ALA A 105 4.07 3.68 -11.79
CA ALA A 105 2.97 4.54 -12.21
C ALA A 105 2.47 4.10 -13.59
N VAL A 106 1.18 4.26 -13.83
CA VAL A 106 0.53 3.99 -15.11
C VAL A 106 -0.11 5.27 -15.62
N SER A 107 0.07 5.55 -16.92
CA SER A 107 -0.64 6.64 -17.60
C SER A 107 -1.90 6.10 -18.24
N LEU A 108 -3.04 6.77 -17.96
CA LEU A 108 -4.35 6.41 -18.49
C LEU A 108 -4.93 7.60 -19.25
N ASN A 109 -5.56 7.35 -20.38
CA ASN A 109 -6.32 8.35 -21.13
C ASN A 109 -7.79 7.97 -21.11
N ILE A 110 -8.65 8.88 -20.67
CA ILE A 110 -10.11 8.70 -20.63
C ILE A 110 -10.71 9.64 -21.68
N GLU A 111 -11.46 9.08 -22.62
CA GLU A 111 -12.13 9.80 -23.71
C GLU A 111 -13.58 10.18 -23.36
#